data_AF-A0A538R1C8-F1
#
_entry.id   AF-A0A538R1C8-F1
#
_cell.length_a   1.000
_cell.length_b   1.000
_cell.length_c   1.000
_cell.angle_alpha   90.00
_cell.angle_beta   90.00
_cell.angle_gamma   90.00
#
_symmetry.space_group_name_H-M   'P 1'
#
loop_
_entity.id
_entity.type
_entity.pdbx_description
1 polymer ?
#
loop_
_entity_poly.entity_id
_entity_poly.type
_entity_poly.pdbx_seq_one_letter_code
_entity_poly.pdbx_strand_id
1 'polypeptide(L)'
;MDDDPLSGLPTGAAQWSAVCARHYGDMISAKFCAGAAPPSLTSLADLEALLGLTVRPNPNNDPTINANVRLTLNGESTGLGVRSVNPILARAFLMTPSPNSAPNASYQVLAFARGEPLVELVANDPAAQTLRFFLVRFHPACESTGCSNGDLQTAAIESGWTGYTLYDDRTIADTTLDCLNCHEPGGPGSKRILRMQELANPWAHWFYPERPDTLQIVQDFLAAHGGESYAGIPSSLVMPSRPAALTQLLQNNGFGTQPNVFDTLKINTELAAGGTSATWTGLYAQALAGQQIPPPYVDNPYDRTKEQAAITAYQQVLSGSLPRAQLPDLRDTFLDSALADMSIRPKPGLDGKGILVQMCQMCHNARLDQTLSRARFNVEQLAQVSRAEKDTAIQRLQLPPADRHAMPPARFHELSAAERQLAIDELMK
;
A
#
# COMPACT_ATOMS: atom_id res chain seq x y z
N MET A 1 -5.94 15.19 18.67
CA MET A 1 -5.69 15.43 17.22
C MET A 1 -6.32 14.26 16.50
N ASP A 2 -6.94 14.53 15.37
CA ASP A 2 -7.61 13.51 14.55
C ASP A 2 -6.64 13.14 13.43
N ASP A 3 -6.14 11.90 13.45
CA ASP A 3 -5.14 11.36 12.53
C ASP A 3 -5.77 10.41 11.48
N ASP A 4 -7.08 10.14 11.57
CA ASP A 4 -7.79 9.25 10.65
C ASP A 4 -8.13 9.98 9.34
N PRO A 5 -7.54 9.60 8.19
CA PRO A 5 -7.82 10.22 6.90
C PRO A 5 -9.26 10.01 6.43
N LEU A 6 -10.00 9.08 7.04
CA LEU A 6 -11.41 8.78 6.74
C LEU A 6 -12.38 9.50 7.66
N SER A 7 -11.88 10.27 8.64
CA SER A 7 -12.72 11.04 9.56
C SER A 7 -13.64 12.01 8.81
N GLY A 8 -14.90 12.06 9.21
CA GLY A 8 -15.94 12.85 8.57
C GLY A 8 -16.67 12.16 7.42
N LEU A 9 -16.21 10.99 6.98
CA LEU A 9 -17.01 10.12 6.10
C LEU A 9 -18.09 9.37 6.89
N PRO A 10 -19.20 8.96 6.26
CA PRO A 10 -20.18 8.08 6.90
C PRO A 10 -19.53 6.75 7.32
N THR A 11 -19.99 6.17 8.42
CA THR A 11 -19.44 4.93 8.97
C THR A 11 -20.50 3.84 9.18
N GLY A 12 -20.04 2.61 9.41
CA GLY A 12 -20.87 1.48 9.82
C GLY A 12 -22.03 1.18 8.85
N ALA A 13 -23.22 0.93 9.41
CA ALA A 13 -24.39 0.49 8.63
C ALA A 13 -24.87 1.51 7.59
N ALA A 14 -24.77 2.81 7.87
CA ALA A 14 -25.16 3.86 6.93
C ALA A 14 -24.25 3.83 5.69
N GLN A 15 -22.94 3.72 5.91
CA GLN A 15 -21.97 3.63 4.83
C GLN A 15 -22.09 2.31 4.06
N TRP A 16 -22.27 1.18 4.75
CA TRP A 16 -22.54 -0.10 4.11
C TRP A 16 -23.77 -0.04 3.20
N SER A 17 -24.87 0.56 3.67
CA SER A 17 -26.09 0.75 2.87
C SER A 17 -25.82 1.60 1.62
N ALA A 18 -25.03 2.66 1.75
CA ALA A 18 -24.64 3.52 0.63
C ALA A 18 -23.79 2.79 -0.42
N VAL A 19 -22.90 1.87 -0.02
CA VAL A 19 -22.15 1.01 -0.95
C VAL A 19 -23.09 0.01 -1.62
N CYS A 20 -23.94 -0.69 -0.87
CA CYS A 20 -24.83 -1.72 -1.41
C CYS A 20 -25.90 -1.16 -2.35
N ALA A 21 -26.37 0.08 -2.13
CA ALA A 21 -27.28 0.77 -3.02
C ALA A 21 -26.70 1.06 -4.41
N ARG A 22 -25.38 0.88 -4.61
CA ARG A 22 -24.74 1.05 -5.92
C ARG A 22 -24.92 -0.15 -6.83
N HIS A 23 -25.29 -1.31 -6.28
CA HIS A 23 -25.55 -2.53 -7.03
C HIS A 23 -24.41 -2.91 -7.99
N TYR A 24 -23.16 -2.82 -7.51
CA TYR A 24 -22.01 -3.23 -8.30
C TYR A 24 -22.08 -4.72 -8.67
N GLY A 25 -21.61 -5.07 -9.87
CA GLY A 25 -21.62 -6.42 -10.41
C GLY A 25 -20.42 -7.28 -9.99
N ASP A 26 -19.66 -6.85 -8.99
CA ASP A 26 -18.42 -7.49 -8.56
C ASP A 26 -18.61 -8.49 -7.39
N MET A 27 -17.63 -9.36 -7.19
CA MET A 27 -17.68 -10.40 -6.17
C MET A 27 -17.64 -9.88 -4.73
N ILE A 28 -16.96 -8.77 -4.45
CA ILE A 28 -16.88 -8.20 -3.10
C ILE A 28 -18.26 -7.68 -2.71
N SER A 29 -18.88 -6.86 -3.58
CA SER A 29 -20.25 -6.37 -3.37
C SER A 29 -21.24 -7.51 -3.24
N ALA A 30 -21.13 -8.56 -4.06
CA ALA A 30 -21.98 -9.73 -3.95
C ALA A 30 -21.89 -10.44 -2.58
N LYS A 31 -20.72 -10.41 -1.92
CA LYS A 31 -20.53 -10.99 -0.58
C LYS A 31 -20.99 -10.07 0.54
N PHE A 32 -20.60 -8.79 0.50
CA PHE A 32 -20.95 -7.83 1.55
C PHE A 32 -22.42 -7.43 1.54
N CYS A 33 -23.08 -7.44 0.37
CA CYS A 33 -24.45 -6.95 0.19
C CYS A 33 -25.49 -8.07 0.03
N ALA A 34 -25.12 -9.33 0.30
CA ALA A 34 -26.03 -10.47 0.18
C ALA A 34 -27.18 -10.47 1.22
N GLY A 35 -27.00 -9.79 2.35
CA GLY A 35 -27.94 -9.77 3.48
C GLY A 35 -28.63 -8.42 3.69
N ALA A 36 -29.53 -8.37 4.68
CA ALA A 36 -30.23 -7.15 5.09
C ALA A 36 -29.42 -6.25 6.05
N ALA A 37 -28.24 -6.70 6.47
CA ALA A 37 -27.34 -6.00 7.38
C ALA A 37 -25.88 -6.31 7.03
N PRO A 38 -24.90 -5.47 7.47
CA PRO A 38 -23.49 -5.74 7.28
C PRO A 38 -23.10 -7.10 7.91
N PRO A 39 -22.27 -7.93 7.24
CA PRO A 39 -21.71 -9.15 7.84
C PRO A 39 -20.99 -8.85 9.14
N SER A 40 -21.11 -9.72 10.14
CA SER A 40 -20.37 -9.60 11.40
C SER A 40 -18.94 -10.09 11.19
N LEU A 41 -17.96 -9.18 11.28
CA LEU A 41 -16.53 -9.47 11.13
C LEU A 41 -15.82 -9.04 12.40
N THR A 42 -15.12 -9.97 13.05
CA THR A 42 -14.33 -9.75 14.27
C THR A 42 -12.84 -9.99 14.06
N SER A 43 -12.44 -10.37 12.85
CA SER A 43 -11.06 -10.69 12.49
C SER A 43 -10.84 -10.64 10.98
N LEU A 44 -9.57 -10.60 10.60
CA LEU A 44 -9.13 -10.75 9.21
C LEU A 44 -9.55 -12.13 8.67
N ALA A 45 -9.48 -13.17 9.50
CA ALA A 45 -9.93 -14.52 9.12
C ALA A 45 -11.43 -14.57 8.76
N ASP A 46 -12.28 -13.81 9.47
CA ASP A 46 -13.71 -13.69 9.11
C ASP A 46 -13.88 -13.03 7.74
N LEU A 47 -13.10 -11.98 7.46
CA LEU A 47 -13.11 -11.29 6.16
C LEU A 47 -12.65 -12.22 5.02
N GLU A 48 -11.55 -12.95 5.22
CA GLU A 48 -11.06 -13.94 4.27
C GLU A 48 -12.11 -15.03 4.02
N ALA A 49 -12.79 -15.52 5.07
CA ALA A 49 -13.83 -16.51 4.95
C ALA A 49 -15.06 -15.97 4.19
N LEU A 50 -15.49 -14.74 4.47
CA LEU A 50 -16.56 -14.05 3.73
C LEU A 50 -16.24 -13.97 2.23
N LEU A 51 -15.00 -13.62 1.91
CA LEU A 51 -14.52 -13.49 0.53
C LEU A 51 -14.23 -14.86 -0.10
N GLY A 52 -14.08 -15.95 0.68
CA GLY A 52 -13.68 -17.26 0.17
C GLY A 52 -12.19 -17.35 -0.16
N LEU A 53 -11.37 -16.53 0.47
CA LEU A 53 -9.90 -16.43 0.31
C LEU A 53 -9.13 -17.11 1.45
N THR A 54 -9.78 -17.93 2.28
CA THR A 54 -9.11 -18.65 3.37
C THR A 54 -8.00 -19.56 2.86
N VAL A 55 -6.79 -19.38 3.37
CA VAL A 55 -5.63 -20.23 3.10
C VAL A 55 -5.61 -21.39 4.08
N ARG A 56 -5.68 -22.63 3.57
CA ARG A 56 -5.56 -23.82 4.42
C ARG A 56 -4.12 -24.31 4.47
N PRO A 57 -3.63 -24.74 5.64
CA PRO A 57 -2.40 -25.52 5.72
C PRO A 57 -2.51 -26.75 4.82
N ASN A 58 -1.40 -27.17 4.21
CA ASN A 58 -1.35 -28.43 3.48
C ASN A 58 -0.02 -29.15 3.73
N PRO A 59 0.00 -30.49 3.65
CA PRO A 59 1.14 -31.30 4.10
C PRO A 59 2.39 -31.14 3.23
N ASN A 60 2.27 -30.61 2.02
CA ASN A 60 3.36 -30.51 1.05
C ASN A 60 3.91 -29.09 0.92
N ASN A 61 3.41 -28.13 1.71
CA ASN A 61 3.68 -26.71 1.56
C ASN A 61 3.50 -26.22 0.11
N ASP A 62 2.47 -26.71 -0.59
CA ASP A 62 2.18 -26.32 -1.97
C ASP A 62 0.99 -25.34 -1.99
N PRO A 63 1.21 -24.03 -2.20
CA PRO A 63 0.14 -23.04 -2.16
C PRO A 63 -0.86 -23.23 -3.30
N THR A 64 -0.52 -23.99 -4.34
CA THR A 64 -1.41 -24.27 -5.48
C THR A 64 -2.50 -25.30 -5.15
N ILE A 65 -2.32 -26.11 -4.10
CA ILE A 65 -3.32 -27.07 -3.59
C ILE A 65 -4.56 -26.35 -3.05
N ASN A 66 -4.42 -25.11 -2.59
CA ASN A 66 -5.57 -24.29 -2.23
C ASN A 66 -6.37 -23.92 -3.49
N ALA A 67 -7.40 -24.69 -3.82
CA ALA A 67 -8.10 -24.56 -5.11
C ALA A 67 -8.69 -23.17 -5.38
N ASN A 68 -9.04 -22.41 -4.34
CA ASN A 68 -9.77 -21.15 -4.45
C ASN A 68 -8.93 -19.90 -4.13
N VAL A 69 -7.68 -20.06 -3.68
CA VAL A 69 -6.82 -18.94 -3.30
C VAL A 69 -5.39 -19.15 -3.76
N ARG A 70 -4.76 -18.06 -4.19
CA ARG A 70 -3.32 -17.92 -4.35
C ARG A 70 -2.86 -16.83 -3.39
N LEU A 71 -1.61 -16.92 -2.98
CA LEU A 71 -1.01 -15.95 -2.08
C LEU A 71 0.34 -15.49 -2.62
N THR A 72 0.72 -14.27 -2.28
CA THR A 72 2.10 -13.81 -2.35
C THR A 72 2.35 -12.74 -1.28
N LEU A 73 3.61 -12.52 -0.94
CA LEU A 73 4.03 -11.48 -0.01
C LEU A 73 4.99 -10.52 -0.69
N ASN A 74 4.80 -9.24 -0.43
CA ASN A 74 5.72 -8.17 -0.81
C ASN A 74 6.49 -7.73 0.45
N GLY A 75 7.82 -7.82 0.40
CA GLY A 75 8.68 -7.50 1.54
C GLY A 75 9.25 -6.09 1.47
N GLU A 76 9.20 -5.45 0.32
CA GLU A 76 9.62 -4.06 0.14
C GLU A 76 8.57 -3.35 -0.70
N SER A 77 8.00 -2.27 -0.15
CA SER A 77 6.87 -1.61 -0.79
C SER A 77 7.17 -1.19 -2.23
N THR A 78 6.27 -1.52 -3.14
CA THR A 78 6.27 -1.05 -4.53
C THR A 78 5.15 -0.05 -4.80
N GLY A 79 4.65 0.62 -3.74
CA GLY A 79 3.57 1.59 -3.80
C GLY A 79 3.88 2.87 -3.00
N LEU A 80 2.94 3.81 -2.96
CA LEU A 80 3.13 5.11 -2.31
C LEU A 80 3.30 5.02 -0.79
N GLY A 81 2.67 4.04 -0.14
CA GLY A 81 2.85 3.76 1.29
C GLY A 81 4.17 3.02 1.54
N VAL A 82 5.29 3.65 1.18
CA VAL A 82 6.59 2.96 1.11
C VAL A 82 7.09 2.51 2.48
N ARG A 83 6.77 3.28 3.53
CA ARG A 83 7.15 2.95 4.92
C ARG A 83 6.27 1.87 5.56
N SER A 84 5.11 1.57 4.98
CA SER A 84 4.15 0.62 5.58
C SER A 84 4.52 -0.84 5.34
N VAL A 85 5.50 -1.10 4.47
CA VAL A 85 5.90 -2.46 4.10
C VAL A 85 7.41 -2.59 4.16
N ASN A 86 7.87 -3.55 4.94
CA ASN A 86 9.27 -3.96 5.04
C ASN A 86 9.33 -5.49 5.31
N PRO A 87 10.51 -6.12 5.42
CA PRO A 87 10.61 -7.56 5.63
C PRO A 87 9.88 -8.07 6.87
N ILE A 88 9.68 -7.24 7.91
CA ILE A 88 8.94 -7.60 9.14
C ILE A 88 7.44 -7.32 8.98
N LEU A 89 7.07 -6.21 8.33
CA LEU A 89 5.69 -5.80 8.08
C LEU A 89 5.30 -6.07 6.61
N ALA A 90 5.52 -7.30 6.16
CA ALA A 90 5.27 -7.67 4.77
C ALA A 90 3.80 -7.47 4.37
N ARG A 91 3.56 -7.06 3.12
CA ARG A 91 2.19 -6.98 2.59
C ARG A 91 1.79 -8.33 2.02
N ALA A 92 0.78 -8.94 2.61
CA ALA A 92 0.15 -10.15 2.11
C ALA A 92 -0.87 -9.80 1.03
N PHE A 93 -0.86 -10.58 -0.05
CA PHE A 93 -1.87 -10.57 -1.09
C PHE A 93 -2.55 -11.93 -1.14
N LEU A 94 -3.87 -11.96 -0.97
CA LEU A 94 -4.70 -13.13 -1.19
C LEU A 94 -5.59 -12.89 -2.41
N MET A 95 -5.62 -13.81 -3.35
CA MET A 95 -6.34 -13.61 -4.60
C MET A 95 -6.99 -14.89 -5.09
N THR A 96 -8.11 -14.75 -5.78
CA THR A 96 -8.66 -15.86 -6.56
C THR A 96 -7.66 -16.29 -7.64
N PRO A 97 -7.49 -17.59 -7.90
CA PRO A 97 -6.60 -18.06 -8.96
C PRO A 97 -7.09 -17.63 -10.35
N SER A 98 -6.15 -17.45 -11.27
CA SER A 98 -6.43 -17.47 -12.71
C SER A 98 -6.07 -18.86 -13.23
N PRO A 99 -7.03 -19.73 -13.57
CA PRO A 99 -6.72 -21.06 -14.07
C PRO A 99 -6.05 -20.97 -15.46
N ASN A 100 -4.82 -21.47 -15.58
CA ASN A 100 -4.02 -21.43 -16.82
C ASN A 100 -3.83 -20.00 -17.36
N SER A 101 -3.74 -19.82 -18.68
CA SER A 101 -3.68 -18.53 -19.37
C SER A 101 -5.06 -17.88 -19.57
N ALA A 102 -6.12 -18.39 -18.94
CA ALA A 102 -7.47 -17.86 -19.11
C ALA A 102 -7.73 -16.67 -18.16
N PRO A 103 -8.38 -15.59 -18.64
CA PRO A 103 -8.89 -14.53 -17.78
C PRO A 103 -9.85 -15.09 -16.73
N ASN A 104 -9.84 -14.52 -15.52
CA ASN A 104 -10.81 -14.83 -14.48
C ASN A 104 -11.80 -13.67 -14.36
N ALA A 105 -12.97 -13.78 -15.00
CA ALA A 105 -13.96 -12.70 -15.02
C ALA A 105 -14.54 -12.31 -13.65
N SER A 106 -14.32 -13.11 -12.61
CA SER A 106 -14.81 -12.88 -11.25
C SER A 106 -13.68 -12.80 -10.24
N TYR A 107 -12.49 -12.36 -10.67
CA TYR A 107 -11.37 -12.29 -9.76
C TYR A 107 -11.59 -11.23 -8.67
N GLN A 108 -10.97 -11.47 -7.53
CA GLN A 108 -10.82 -10.51 -6.44
C GLN A 108 -9.43 -10.67 -5.80
N VAL A 109 -8.94 -9.58 -5.24
CA VAL A 109 -7.67 -9.50 -4.52
C VAL A 109 -7.91 -8.76 -3.21
N LEU A 110 -7.37 -9.32 -2.13
CA LEU A 110 -7.23 -8.71 -0.82
C LEU A 110 -5.75 -8.41 -0.61
N ALA A 111 -5.44 -7.21 -0.12
CA ALA A 111 -4.11 -6.84 0.33
C ALA A 111 -4.16 -6.31 1.77
N PHE A 112 -3.22 -6.77 2.60
CA PHE A 112 -3.14 -6.42 4.01
C PHE A 112 -1.68 -6.38 4.48
N ALA A 113 -1.36 -5.40 5.31
CA ALA A 113 -0.09 -5.33 6.03
C ALA A 113 -0.39 -4.93 7.48
N ARG A 114 0.36 -5.50 8.43
CA ARG A 114 0.27 -5.07 9.82
C ARG A 114 0.78 -3.62 9.96
N GLY A 115 0.18 -2.87 10.87
CA GLY A 115 0.57 -1.50 11.20
C GLY A 115 -0.52 -0.47 10.98
N GLU A 116 -1.53 -0.78 10.16
CA GLU A 116 -2.67 0.12 9.91
C GLU A 116 -3.98 -0.67 9.92
N PRO A 117 -5.08 -0.12 10.47
CA PRO A 117 -6.35 -0.82 10.56
C PRO A 117 -7.13 -0.83 9.24
N LEU A 118 -6.46 -1.18 8.15
CA LEU A 118 -6.95 -1.10 6.77
C LEU A 118 -6.74 -2.43 6.03
N VAL A 119 -7.74 -2.84 5.25
CA VAL A 119 -7.61 -3.91 4.25
C VAL A 119 -8.03 -3.35 2.90
N GLU A 120 -7.15 -3.44 1.90
CA GLU A 120 -7.42 -3.00 0.53
C GLU A 120 -8.04 -4.18 -0.23
N LEU A 121 -9.16 -3.95 -0.91
CA LEU A 121 -9.82 -4.96 -1.73
C LEU A 121 -10.06 -4.44 -3.14
N VAL A 122 -9.98 -5.34 -4.11
CA VAL A 122 -10.31 -5.03 -5.51
C VAL A 122 -10.94 -6.23 -6.17
N ALA A 123 -11.97 -5.98 -6.99
CA ALA A 123 -12.62 -7.02 -7.79
C ALA A 123 -12.93 -6.52 -9.20
N ASN A 124 -13.01 -7.47 -10.12
CA ASN A 124 -13.53 -7.21 -11.46
C ASN A 124 -15.06 -7.09 -11.41
N ASP A 125 -15.60 -6.04 -12.01
CA ASP A 125 -17.03 -5.88 -12.31
C ASP A 125 -17.23 -6.18 -13.80
N PRO A 126 -17.57 -7.44 -14.16
CA PRO A 126 -17.70 -7.84 -15.56
C PRO A 126 -18.87 -7.13 -16.26
N ALA A 127 -19.91 -6.72 -15.53
CA ALA A 127 -21.05 -6.03 -16.10
C ALA A 127 -20.68 -4.60 -16.51
N ALA A 128 -19.90 -3.90 -15.68
CA ALA A 128 -19.42 -2.55 -15.97
C ALA A 128 -18.06 -2.51 -16.70
N GLN A 129 -17.45 -3.68 -16.97
CA GLN A 129 -16.13 -3.83 -17.60
C GLN A 129 -15.04 -2.99 -16.92
N THR A 130 -15.05 -2.94 -15.60
CA THR A 130 -14.15 -2.09 -14.81
C THR A 130 -13.75 -2.73 -13.50
N LEU A 131 -12.80 -2.11 -12.80
CA LEU A 131 -12.39 -2.51 -11.46
C LEU A 131 -13.16 -1.72 -10.41
N ARG A 132 -13.57 -2.44 -9.36
CA ARG A 132 -14.12 -1.86 -8.14
C ARG A 132 -13.08 -1.99 -7.03
N PHE A 133 -12.74 -0.86 -6.43
CA PHE A 133 -11.81 -0.81 -5.31
C PHE A 133 -12.59 -0.49 -4.05
N PHE A 134 -12.24 -1.20 -2.98
CA PHE A 134 -12.82 -1.04 -1.67
C PHE A 134 -11.72 -0.94 -0.62
N LEU A 135 -12.06 -0.30 0.48
CA LEU A 135 -11.22 -0.19 1.66
C LEU A 135 -12.05 -0.59 2.87
N VAL A 136 -11.64 -1.64 3.56
CA VAL A 136 -12.20 -1.98 4.88
C VAL A 136 -11.36 -1.28 5.93
N ARG A 137 -11.93 -0.28 6.61
CA ARG A 137 -11.37 0.24 7.86
C ARG A 137 -11.98 -0.58 8.99
N PHE A 138 -11.19 -1.41 9.65
CA PHE A 138 -11.65 -2.15 10.82
C PHE A 138 -11.30 -1.40 12.11
N HIS A 139 -11.90 -1.81 13.23
CA HIS A 139 -11.74 -1.16 14.52
C HIS A 139 -11.07 -2.11 15.53
N PRO A 140 -9.73 -2.09 15.65
CA PRO A 140 -9.03 -2.79 16.73
C PRO A 140 -9.60 -2.40 18.10
N ALA A 141 -9.69 -3.35 19.03
CA ALA A 141 -10.21 -3.06 20.38
C ALA A 141 -9.42 -1.93 21.11
N CYS A 142 -8.12 -1.82 20.82
CA CYS A 142 -7.25 -0.79 21.39
C CYS A 142 -7.58 0.63 20.94
N GLU A 143 -8.37 0.85 19.87
CA GLU A 143 -8.72 2.21 19.42
C GLU A 143 -9.39 3.03 20.53
N SER A 144 -10.18 2.37 21.38
CA SER A 144 -10.87 3.00 22.52
C SER A 144 -9.92 3.54 23.60
N THR A 145 -8.69 3.02 23.68
CA THR A 145 -7.69 3.35 24.71
C THR A 145 -6.40 3.94 24.13
N GLY A 146 -6.29 4.04 22.81
CA GLY A 146 -5.04 4.27 22.09
C GLY A 146 -4.31 2.95 21.82
N CYS A 147 -3.94 2.73 20.56
CA CYS A 147 -3.19 1.55 20.14
C CYS A 147 -1.68 1.79 20.23
N SER A 148 -0.94 0.83 20.78
CA SER A 148 0.52 0.81 20.71
C SER A 148 1.00 0.19 19.39
N ASN A 149 2.29 0.34 19.08
CA ASN A 149 2.90 -0.41 17.97
C ASN A 149 2.72 -1.92 18.17
N GLY A 150 2.82 -2.43 19.40
CA GLY A 150 2.58 -3.84 19.68
C GLY A 150 1.14 -4.30 19.38
N ASP A 151 0.16 -3.40 19.44
CA ASP A 151 -1.21 -3.72 19.06
C ASP A 151 -1.39 -3.71 17.53
N LEU A 152 -0.72 -2.79 16.83
CA LEU A 152 -0.92 -2.60 15.39
C LEU A 152 0.02 -3.43 14.50
N GLN A 153 1.25 -3.68 14.95
CA GLN A 153 2.35 -4.23 14.15
C GLN A 153 2.65 -5.70 14.45
N THR A 154 1.83 -6.36 15.28
CA THR A 154 1.90 -7.82 15.57
C THR A 154 0.61 -8.51 15.14
N ALA A 155 0.51 -9.84 15.30
CA ALA A 155 -0.73 -10.57 15.03
C ALA A 155 -1.96 -10.07 15.82
N ALA A 156 -1.76 -9.27 16.88
CA ALA A 156 -2.85 -8.69 17.66
C ALA A 156 -3.84 -7.88 16.81
N ILE A 157 -3.37 -7.19 15.76
CA ILE A 157 -4.22 -6.37 14.89
C ILE A 157 -5.20 -7.23 14.05
N GLU A 158 -4.89 -8.50 13.81
CA GLU A 158 -5.64 -9.36 12.88
C GLU A 158 -6.95 -9.90 13.47
N SER A 159 -7.23 -9.66 14.75
CA SER A 159 -8.39 -10.20 15.45
C SER A 159 -8.91 -9.28 16.55
N GLY A 160 -10.05 -9.64 17.16
CA GLY A 160 -10.66 -8.83 18.22
C GLY A 160 -11.19 -7.48 17.71
N TRP A 161 -11.55 -7.41 16.42
CA TRP A 161 -12.16 -6.23 15.84
C TRP A 161 -13.52 -5.99 16.49
N THR A 162 -13.77 -4.73 16.85
CA THR A 162 -15.03 -4.29 17.46
C THR A 162 -16.06 -3.84 16.41
N GLY A 163 -15.63 -3.72 15.16
CA GLY A 163 -16.45 -3.38 14.01
C GLY A 163 -15.59 -3.07 12.78
N TYR A 164 -16.25 -2.63 11.71
CA TYR A 164 -15.59 -2.11 10.52
C TYR A 164 -16.50 -1.14 9.76
N THR A 165 -15.92 -0.42 8.81
CA THR A 165 -16.62 0.31 7.77
C THR A 165 -16.07 -0.11 6.40
N LEU A 166 -16.98 -0.42 5.47
CA LEU A 166 -16.65 -0.70 4.06
C LEU A 166 -16.78 0.60 3.25
N TYR A 167 -15.68 1.07 2.71
CA TYR A 167 -15.68 2.16 1.74
C TYR A 167 -15.40 1.64 0.34
N ASP A 168 -15.89 2.36 -0.65
CA ASP A 168 -15.49 2.19 -2.05
C ASP A 168 -14.76 3.42 -2.56
N ASP A 169 -14.15 3.27 -3.74
CA ASP A 169 -13.39 4.32 -4.43
C ASP A 169 -14.07 5.69 -4.46
N ARG A 170 -15.37 5.77 -4.77
CA ARG A 170 -16.06 7.08 -4.82
C ARG A 170 -16.20 7.72 -3.45
N THR A 171 -16.35 6.92 -2.39
CA THR A 171 -16.52 7.48 -1.03
C THR A 171 -15.20 8.07 -0.52
N ILE A 172 -14.08 7.42 -0.83
CA ILE A 172 -12.73 7.87 -0.41
C ILE A 172 -12.08 8.84 -1.40
N ALA A 173 -12.75 9.18 -2.50
CA ALA A 173 -12.18 9.94 -3.61
C ALA A 173 -11.60 11.30 -3.19
N ASP A 174 -12.18 11.98 -2.19
CA ASP A 174 -11.68 13.29 -1.72
C ASP A 174 -10.77 13.18 -0.48
N THR A 175 -10.22 11.99 -0.22
CA THR A 175 -9.27 11.73 0.88
C THR A 175 -7.87 11.47 0.35
N THR A 176 -6.90 11.32 1.26
CA THR A 176 -5.53 10.91 0.94
C THR A 176 -5.43 9.41 0.61
N LEU A 177 -6.52 8.64 0.78
CA LEU A 177 -6.59 7.20 0.51
C LEU A 177 -7.25 6.85 -0.83
N ASP A 178 -7.49 7.83 -1.68
CA ASP A 178 -8.01 7.58 -3.02
C ASP A 178 -7.02 6.77 -3.87
N CYS A 179 -7.37 5.50 -4.03
CA CYS A 179 -6.62 4.54 -4.81
C CYS A 179 -6.60 4.87 -6.32
N LEU A 180 -7.57 5.63 -6.85
CA LEU A 180 -7.66 5.91 -8.29
C LEU A 180 -6.53 6.81 -8.79
N ASN A 181 -5.84 7.54 -7.91
CA ASN A 181 -4.58 8.22 -8.24
C ASN A 181 -3.55 7.28 -8.88
N CYS A 182 -3.47 6.05 -8.36
CA CYS A 182 -2.52 5.04 -8.82
C CYS A 182 -3.16 4.05 -9.80
N HIS A 183 -4.44 3.76 -9.58
CA HIS A 183 -5.15 2.70 -10.30
C HIS A 183 -5.94 3.19 -11.51
N GLU A 184 -6.04 4.51 -11.74
CA GLU A 184 -6.66 5.12 -12.92
C GLU A 184 -5.71 6.20 -13.50
N PRO A 185 -4.51 5.81 -13.97
CA PRO A 185 -3.41 6.74 -14.24
C PRO A 185 -3.70 7.76 -15.36
N GLY A 186 -4.67 7.48 -16.23
CA GLY A 186 -5.13 8.39 -17.27
C GLY A 186 -6.16 9.42 -16.79
N GLY A 187 -6.56 9.38 -15.51
CA GLY A 187 -7.62 10.21 -14.96
C GLY A 187 -9.03 9.62 -15.16
N PRO A 188 -10.07 10.30 -14.64
CA PRO A 188 -11.45 9.81 -14.69
C PRO A 188 -11.93 9.38 -16.07
N GLY A 189 -12.49 8.19 -16.15
CA GLY A 189 -12.99 7.57 -17.39
C GLY A 189 -11.92 6.82 -18.18
N SER A 190 -10.65 6.85 -17.75
CA SER A 190 -9.60 6.02 -18.32
C SER A 190 -9.67 4.58 -17.79
N LYS A 191 -8.90 3.68 -18.41
CA LYS A 191 -8.86 2.29 -17.98
C LYS A 191 -8.25 2.19 -16.58
N ARG A 192 -9.03 1.63 -15.64
CA ARG A 192 -8.54 1.21 -14.33
C ARG A 192 -7.65 -0.01 -14.45
N ILE A 193 -6.58 -0.06 -13.67
CA ILE A 193 -5.59 -1.14 -13.70
C ILE A 193 -5.35 -1.71 -12.30
N LEU A 194 -5.05 -3.00 -12.23
CA LEU A 194 -4.29 -3.54 -11.11
C LEU A 194 -2.81 -3.22 -11.34
N ARG A 195 -2.22 -2.48 -10.41
CA ARG A 195 -0.84 -2.02 -10.54
C ARG A 195 0.12 -2.98 -9.87
N MET A 196 1.19 -3.33 -10.58
CA MET A 196 2.36 -4.06 -10.07
C MET A 196 3.57 -3.58 -10.88
N GLN A 197 4.36 -2.67 -10.30
CA GLN A 197 5.51 -2.06 -11.01
C GLN A 197 6.52 -3.12 -11.45
N GLU A 198 6.73 -4.11 -10.59
CA GLU A 198 7.62 -5.24 -10.84
C GLU A 198 6.80 -6.45 -11.33
N LEU A 199 6.30 -6.38 -12.56
CA LEU A 199 5.41 -7.42 -13.10
C LEU A 199 6.16 -8.69 -13.52
N ALA A 200 7.45 -8.59 -13.85
CA ALA A 200 8.22 -9.70 -14.39
C ALA A 200 9.26 -10.23 -13.39
N ASN A 201 9.56 -11.53 -13.51
CA ASN A 201 10.69 -12.16 -12.86
C ASN A 201 11.99 -11.39 -13.19
N PRO A 202 12.92 -11.17 -12.25
CA PRO A 202 13.08 -11.85 -10.94
C PRO A 202 12.31 -11.38 -9.69
N TRP A 203 11.54 -10.28 -9.70
CA TRP A 203 10.76 -9.83 -8.53
C TRP A 203 11.60 -9.57 -7.25
N ALA A 204 12.62 -8.70 -7.34
CA ALA A 204 13.57 -8.38 -6.27
C ALA A 204 12.93 -7.86 -4.97
N HIS A 205 11.72 -7.28 -5.02
CA HIS A 205 11.04 -6.69 -3.84
C HIS A 205 10.01 -7.62 -3.19
N TRP A 206 9.85 -8.82 -3.74
CA TRP A 206 8.82 -9.77 -3.33
C TRP A 206 9.44 -11.02 -2.71
N PHE A 207 8.64 -11.75 -1.95
CA PHE A 207 9.09 -13.01 -1.37
C PHE A 207 9.26 -14.03 -2.49
N TYR A 208 10.50 -14.47 -2.69
CA TYR A 208 10.83 -15.55 -3.61
C TYR A 208 12.07 -16.32 -3.13
N PRO A 209 11.98 -17.13 -2.07
CA PRO A 209 13.15 -17.62 -1.33
C PRO A 209 14.13 -18.50 -2.11
N GLU A 210 13.76 -19.03 -3.27
CA GLU A 210 14.69 -19.73 -4.14
C GLU A 210 15.66 -18.77 -4.89
N ARG A 211 15.52 -17.46 -4.69
CA ARG A 211 16.31 -16.41 -5.34
C ARG A 211 17.29 -15.74 -4.37
N PRO A 212 18.60 -15.72 -4.68
CA PRO A 212 19.59 -15.08 -3.81
C PRO A 212 19.31 -13.60 -3.51
N ASP A 213 18.76 -12.87 -4.49
CA ASP A 213 18.43 -11.45 -4.40
C ASP A 213 17.27 -11.13 -3.44
N THR A 214 16.38 -12.09 -3.16
CA THR A 214 15.26 -11.88 -2.22
C THR A 214 15.41 -12.68 -0.92
N LEU A 215 16.47 -13.49 -0.82
CA LEU A 215 16.66 -14.42 0.29
C LEU A 215 16.74 -13.68 1.63
N GLN A 216 17.40 -12.52 1.67
CA GLN A 216 17.55 -11.72 2.90
C GLN A 216 16.19 -11.24 3.42
N ILE A 217 15.32 -10.73 2.55
CA ILE A 217 13.95 -10.30 2.88
C ILE A 217 13.18 -11.44 3.55
N VAL A 218 13.23 -12.65 2.96
CA VAL A 218 12.52 -13.81 3.51
C VAL A 218 13.13 -14.28 4.82
N GLN A 219 14.46 -14.25 4.95
CA GLN A 219 15.17 -14.61 6.18
C GLN A 219 14.83 -13.66 7.33
N ASP A 220 14.78 -12.36 7.08
CA ASP A 220 14.43 -11.36 8.10
C ASP A 220 12.98 -11.51 8.57
N PHE A 221 12.06 -11.79 7.64
CA PHE A 221 10.69 -12.16 7.98
C PHE A 221 10.64 -13.39 8.89
N LEU A 222 11.31 -14.49 8.50
CA LEU A 222 11.30 -15.72 9.29
C LEU A 222 12.00 -15.54 10.64
N ALA A 223 13.04 -14.71 10.70
CA ALA A 223 13.71 -14.37 11.95
C ALA A 223 12.74 -13.65 12.90
N ALA A 224 11.94 -12.69 12.41
CA ALA A 224 10.94 -12.01 13.23
C ALA A 224 9.79 -12.93 13.65
N HIS A 225 9.16 -13.62 12.70
CA HIS A 225 7.88 -14.30 12.91
C HIS A 225 8.00 -15.75 13.39
N GLY A 226 9.10 -16.43 13.10
CA GLY A 226 9.27 -17.85 13.39
C GLY A 226 8.12 -18.70 12.81
N GLY A 227 7.35 -19.32 13.69
CA GLY A 227 6.20 -20.17 13.33
C GLY A 227 4.85 -19.47 13.27
N GLU A 228 4.77 -18.16 13.54
CA GLU A 228 3.54 -17.36 13.57
C GLU A 228 2.82 -17.37 12.21
N SER A 229 1.49 -17.47 12.21
CA SER A 229 0.71 -17.19 11.00
C SER A 229 0.73 -15.69 10.68
N TYR A 230 0.67 -15.35 9.41
CA TYR A 230 0.70 -13.95 8.96
C TYR A 230 -0.45 -13.69 8.00
N ALA A 231 -1.37 -12.77 8.34
CA ALA A 231 -2.50 -12.43 7.50
C ALA A 231 -3.31 -13.67 7.04
N GLY A 232 -3.67 -14.54 8.00
CA GLY A 232 -4.35 -15.81 7.72
C GLY A 232 -3.50 -16.88 7.00
N ILE A 233 -2.26 -16.56 6.57
CA ILE A 233 -1.34 -17.47 5.92
C ILE A 233 -0.57 -18.28 6.97
N PRO A 234 -0.66 -19.62 6.97
CA PRO A 234 0.18 -20.47 7.81
C PRO A 234 1.67 -20.21 7.52
N SER A 235 2.53 -20.18 8.54
CA SER A 235 3.98 -19.99 8.38
C SER A 235 4.62 -20.97 7.40
N SER A 236 4.12 -22.21 7.33
CA SER A 236 4.59 -23.24 6.40
C SER A 236 4.33 -22.90 4.91
N LEU A 237 3.45 -21.94 4.64
CA LEU A 237 3.10 -21.46 3.30
C LEU A 237 3.71 -20.10 2.94
N VAL A 238 4.56 -19.52 3.80
CA VAL A 238 5.33 -18.31 3.48
C VAL A 238 6.47 -18.63 2.51
N MET A 239 7.25 -19.69 2.75
CA MET A 239 8.37 -20.07 1.89
C MET A 239 7.97 -20.41 0.44
N PRO A 240 6.84 -21.08 0.19
CA PRO A 240 6.35 -21.30 -1.17
C PRO A 240 5.73 -20.08 -1.84
N SER A 241 5.66 -18.91 -1.18
CA SER A 241 5.12 -17.68 -1.75
C SER A 241 5.85 -17.34 -3.05
N ARG A 242 5.08 -17.07 -4.11
CA ARG A 242 5.62 -16.71 -5.42
C ARG A 242 4.80 -15.58 -6.06
N PRO A 243 5.44 -14.50 -6.53
CA PRO A 243 4.73 -13.37 -7.17
C PRO A 243 4.12 -13.74 -8.52
N ALA A 244 4.53 -14.88 -9.09
CA ALA A 244 4.06 -15.40 -10.36
C ALA A 244 2.52 -15.53 -10.42
N ALA A 245 1.86 -15.88 -9.32
CA ALA A 245 0.40 -16.01 -9.31
C ALA A 245 -0.30 -14.65 -9.50
N LEU A 246 0.20 -13.60 -8.85
CA LEU A 246 -0.29 -12.23 -9.03
C LEU A 246 0.04 -11.72 -10.43
N THR A 247 1.26 -11.95 -10.91
CA THR A 247 1.68 -11.62 -12.27
C THR A 247 0.74 -12.24 -13.32
N GLN A 248 0.46 -13.54 -13.18
CA GLN A 248 -0.41 -14.29 -14.07
C GLN A 248 -1.84 -13.76 -14.02
N LEU A 249 -2.36 -13.46 -12.82
CA LEU A 249 -3.67 -12.82 -12.68
C LEU A 249 -3.72 -11.48 -13.43
N LEU A 250 -2.71 -10.62 -13.27
CA LEU A 250 -2.65 -9.33 -13.93
C LEU A 250 -2.58 -9.47 -15.45
N GLN A 251 -1.67 -10.31 -15.95
CA GLN A 251 -1.46 -10.52 -17.39
C GLN A 251 -2.72 -11.10 -18.05
N ASN A 252 -3.29 -12.15 -17.48
CA ASN A 252 -4.48 -12.82 -18.03
C ASN A 252 -5.71 -11.92 -18.06
N ASN A 253 -5.79 -10.93 -17.17
CA ASN A 253 -6.92 -10.00 -17.12
C ASN A 253 -6.61 -8.66 -17.81
N GLY A 254 -5.59 -8.62 -18.68
CA GLY A 254 -5.33 -7.48 -19.57
C GLY A 254 -4.60 -6.32 -18.89
N PHE A 255 -3.87 -6.59 -17.80
CA PHE A 255 -2.98 -5.65 -17.11
C PHE A 255 -1.49 -5.98 -17.36
N GLY A 256 -1.17 -6.69 -18.45
CA GLY A 256 0.21 -7.00 -18.82
C GLY A 256 1.06 -5.76 -19.18
N THR A 257 0.42 -4.66 -19.59
CA THR A 257 1.07 -3.36 -19.81
C THR A 257 0.89 -2.50 -18.57
N GLN A 258 1.99 -2.20 -17.90
CA GLN A 258 2.02 -1.42 -16.66
C GLN A 258 2.72 -0.07 -16.91
N PRO A 259 2.25 1.04 -16.31
CA PRO A 259 3.00 2.30 -16.32
C PRO A 259 4.17 2.21 -15.33
N ASN A 260 5.32 2.78 -15.70
CA ASN A 260 6.52 2.83 -14.85
C ASN A 260 7.01 1.43 -14.41
N VAL A 261 7.20 0.53 -15.38
CA VAL A 261 7.67 -0.85 -15.12
C VAL A 261 9.08 -0.84 -14.53
N PHE A 262 9.26 -1.55 -13.43
CA PHE A 262 10.57 -1.87 -12.88
C PHE A 262 11.07 -3.17 -13.54
N ASP A 263 11.96 -3.03 -14.52
CA ASP A 263 12.58 -4.17 -15.22
C ASP A 263 13.77 -4.70 -14.41
N THR A 264 13.47 -5.58 -13.45
CA THR A 264 14.43 -6.11 -12.49
C THR A 264 15.63 -6.78 -13.15
N LEU A 265 15.40 -7.56 -14.22
CA LEU A 265 16.49 -8.26 -14.91
C LEU A 265 17.47 -7.26 -15.52
N LYS A 266 16.93 -6.24 -16.21
CA LYS A 266 17.75 -5.21 -16.84
C LYS A 266 18.47 -4.35 -15.81
N ILE A 267 17.76 -3.91 -14.77
CA ILE A 267 18.32 -3.10 -13.68
C ILE A 267 19.47 -3.85 -12.99
N ASN A 268 19.25 -5.11 -12.60
CA ASN A 268 20.28 -5.93 -11.95
C ASN A 268 21.48 -6.17 -12.87
N THR A 269 21.26 -6.34 -14.19
CA THR A 269 22.34 -6.49 -15.17
C THR A 269 23.19 -5.22 -15.26
N GLU A 270 22.56 -4.04 -15.30
CA GLU A 270 23.27 -2.76 -15.34
C GLU A 270 24.08 -2.52 -14.04
N LEU A 271 23.48 -2.81 -12.88
CA LEU A 271 24.15 -2.72 -11.58
C LEU A 271 25.35 -3.66 -11.47
N ALA A 272 25.20 -4.91 -11.90
CA ALA A 272 26.30 -5.88 -11.90
C ALA A 272 27.45 -5.47 -12.84
N ALA A 273 27.14 -4.80 -13.95
CA ALA A 273 28.14 -4.36 -14.92
C ALA A 273 28.91 -3.09 -14.50
N GLY A 274 28.27 -2.17 -13.78
CA GLY A 274 28.86 -0.84 -13.55
C GLY A 274 28.43 -0.13 -12.26
N GLY A 275 27.76 -0.80 -11.33
CA GLY A 275 27.31 -0.26 -10.04
C GLY A 275 26.22 0.80 -10.14
N THR A 276 25.66 1.04 -11.32
CA THR A 276 24.59 2.02 -11.57
C THR A 276 23.59 1.46 -12.58
N SER A 277 22.34 1.92 -12.54
CA SER A 277 21.32 1.54 -13.53
C SER A 277 20.74 2.77 -14.22
N ALA A 278 21.00 2.88 -15.52
CA ALA A 278 20.39 3.91 -16.37
C ALA A 278 18.88 3.70 -16.48
N THR A 279 18.43 2.43 -16.48
CA THR A 279 17.01 2.08 -16.49
C THR A 279 16.31 2.62 -15.25
N TRP A 280 16.81 2.33 -14.05
CA TRP A 280 16.22 2.87 -12.83
C TRP A 280 16.34 4.39 -12.72
N THR A 281 17.50 4.96 -13.08
CA THR A 281 17.69 6.41 -13.07
C THR A 281 16.65 7.12 -13.95
N GLY A 282 16.29 6.52 -15.08
CA GLY A 282 15.19 7.00 -15.93
C GLY A 282 13.83 6.97 -15.24
N LEU A 283 13.48 5.87 -14.56
CA LEU A 283 12.23 5.75 -13.80
C LEU A 283 12.18 6.77 -12.64
N TYR A 284 13.28 6.91 -11.91
CA TYR A 284 13.38 7.86 -10.80
C TYR A 284 13.28 9.30 -11.30
N ALA A 285 13.88 9.64 -12.45
CA ALA A 285 13.71 10.96 -13.07
C ALA A 285 12.25 11.28 -13.42
N GLN A 286 11.45 10.28 -13.79
CA GLN A 286 10.01 10.47 -14.01
C GLN A 286 9.27 10.78 -12.70
N ALA A 287 9.66 10.14 -11.60
CA ALA A 287 9.14 10.46 -10.27
C ALA A 287 9.56 11.86 -9.81
N LEU A 288 10.82 12.26 -10.05
CA LEU A 288 11.31 13.62 -9.80
C LEU A 288 10.53 14.69 -10.57
N ALA A 289 10.04 14.35 -11.76
CA ALA A 289 9.21 15.24 -12.57
C ALA A 289 7.71 15.19 -12.22
N GLY A 290 7.30 14.44 -11.19
CA GLY A 290 5.90 14.27 -10.81
C GLY A 290 5.05 13.47 -11.81
N GLN A 291 5.68 12.76 -12.74
CA GLN A 291 5.02 12.09 -13.87
C GLN A 291 4.60 10.66 -13.55
N GLN A 292 5.31 9.98 -12.66
CA GLN A 292 5.07 8.60 -12.26
C GLN A 292 5.28 8.43 -10.76
N ILE A 293 4.65 7.41 -10.16
CA ILE A 293 4.94 7.06 -8.76
C ILE A 293 6.42 6.66 -8.66
N PRO A 294 7.05 6.83 -7.49
CA PRO A 294 8.44 6.41 -7.28
C PRO A 294 8.64 4.96 -7.73
N PRO A 295 9.72 4.63 -8.47
CA PRO A 295 10.10 3.24 -8.66
C PRO A 295 10.51 2.63 -7.32
N PRO A 296 10.39 1.31 -7.16
CA PRO A 296 11.06 0.58 -6.07
C PRO A 296 12.56 0.92 -6.05
N TYR A 297 13.17 0.88 -4.86
CA TYR A 297 14.59 1.18 -4.70
C TYR A 297 15.44 0.01 -5.22
N VAL A 298 16.54 0.28 -5.93
CA VAL A 298 17.25 -0.77 -6.67
C VAL A 298 18.09 -1.73 -5.84
N ASP A 299 18.36 -1.37 -4.60
CA ASP A 299 19.25 -2.09 -3.70
C ASP A 299 18.53 -2.26 -2.35
N ASN A 300 19.21 -2.77 -1.32
CA ASN A 300 18.66 -2.85 0.02
C ASN A 300 18.56 -1.44 0.65
N PRO A 301 17.35 -0.93 0.95
CA PRO A 301 17.18 0.40 1.54
C PRO A 301 17.34 0.42 3.08
N TYR A 302 17.59 -0.72 3.72
CA TYR A 302 17.50 -0.88 5.16
C TYR A 302 18.84 -0.81 5.89
N ASP A 303 18.79 -0.24 7.10
CA ASP A 303 19.88 -0.25 8.06
C ASP A 303 19.84 -1.57 8.84
N ARG A 304 20.82 -2.43 8.60
CA ARG A 304 20.92 -3.76 9.23
C ARG A 304 20.91 -3.72 10.75
N THR A 305 21.41 -2.64 11.37
CA THR A 305 21.40 -2.48 12.84
C THR A 305 19.98 -2.23 13.33
N LYS A 306 19.26 -1.33 12.66
CA LYS A 306 17.85 -1.03 12.98
C LYS A 306 16.96 -2.24 12.73
N GLU A 307 17.13 -2.94 11.61
CA GLU A 307 16.40 -4.17 11.31
C GLU A 307 16.61 -5.25 12.35
N GLN A 308 17.86 -5.53 12.73
CA GLN A 308 18.15 -6.54 13.74
C GLN A 308 17.56 -6.17 15.10
N ALA A 309 17.58 -4.88 15.46
CA ALA A 309 16.93 -4.40 16.68
C ALA A 309 15.40 -4.57 16.62
N ALA A 310 14.76 -4.29 15.48
CA ALA A 310 13.34 -4.48 15.26
C ALA A 310 12.94 -5.96 15.33
N ILE A 311 13.70 -6.86 14.69
CA ILE A 311 13.54 -8.32 14.75
C ILE A 311 13.63 -8.79 16.21
N THR A 312 14.67 -8.37 16.94
CA THR A 312 14.85 -8.75 18.34
C THR A 312 13.72 -8.23 19.23
N ALA A 313 13.28 -6.99 19.05
CA ALA A 313 12.16 -6.44 19.80
C ALA A 313 10.85 -7.21 19.53
N TYR A 314 10.60 -7.59 18.27
CA TYR A 314 9.47 -8.42 17.89
C TYR A 314 9.49 -9.78 18.59
N GLN A 315 10.64 -10.47 18.54
CA GLN A 315 10.84 -11.75 19.22
C GLN A 315 10.68 -11.63 20.75
N GLN A 316 11.13 -10.52 21.34
CA GLN A 316 10.96 -10.28 22.77
C GLN A 316 9.48 -10.08 23.14
N VAL A 317 8.69 -9.42 22.29
CA VAL A 317 7.24 -9.34 22.47
C VAL A 317 6.59 -10.72 22.34
N LEU A 318 6.94 -11.51 21.33
CA LEU A 318 6.40 -12.86 21.15
C LEU A 318 6.71 -13.79 22.34
N SER A 319 7.92 -13.68 22.90
CA SER A 319 8.34 -14.46 24.08
C SER A 319 7.83 -13.89 25.42
N GLY A 320 7.19 -12.71 25.41
CA GLY A 320 6.72 -12.02 26.61
C GLY A 320 7.81 -11.34 27.44
N SER A 321 9.05 -11.24 26.93
CA SER A 321 10.17 -10.57 27.58
C SER A 321 10.19 -9.05 27.39
N LEU A 322 9.49 -8.54 26.37
CA LEU A 322 9.20 -7.10 26.17
C LEU A 322 7.68 -6.88 26.21
N PRO A 323 7.15 -5.94 27.02
CA PRO A 323 5.74 -5.59 26.97
C PRO A 323 5.34 -5.04 25.60
N ARG A 324 4.17 -5.43 25.08
CA ARG A 324 3.65 -4.96 23.77
C ARG A 324 3.66 -3.43 23.62
N ALA A 325 3.30 -2.71 24.68
CA ALA A 325 3.29 -1.25 24.70
C ALA A 325 4.68 -0.60 24.53
N GLN A 326 5.75 -1.38 24.67
CA GLN A 326 7.15 -0.93 24.52
C GLN A 326 7.77 -1.36 23.19
N LEU A 327 7.00 -1.99 22.29
CA LEU A 327 7.50 -2.32 20.95
C LEU A 327 7.85 -1.02 20.20
N PRO A 328 9.07 -0.86 19.69
CA PRO A 328 9.42 0.28 18.85
C PRO A 328 8.61 0.23 17.54
N ASP A 329 8.60 1.33 16.80
CA ASP A 329 7.98 1.33 15.48
C ASP A 329 8.84 0.51 14.52
N LEU A 330 8.34 -0.65 14.10
CA LEU A 330 9.04 -1.57 13.21
C LEU A 330 9.21 -1.03 11.80
N ARG A 331 8.62 0.13 11.47
CA ARG A 331 8.80 0.83 10.19
C ARG A 331 10.08 1.67 10.15
N ASP A 332 10.69 1.98 11.30
CA ASP A 332 11.94 2.74 11.38
C ASP A 332 13.16 1.83 11.18
N THR A 333 13.29 1.30 9.96
CA THR A 333 14.39 0.40 9.58
C THR A 333 15.22 0.93 8.40
N PHE A 334 14.81 2.04 7.79
CA PHE A 334 15.47 2.57 6.59
C PHE A 334 16.79 3.29 6.90
N LEU A 335 17.69 3.24 5.91
CA LEU A 335 18.88 4.10 5.83
C LEU A 335 18.46 5.53 5.51
N ASP A 336 18.97 6.50 6.26
CA ASP A 336 18.71 7.92 6.01
C ASP A 336 19.14 8.35 4.59
N SER A 337 20.23 7.75 4.08
CA SER A 337 20.74 7.99 2.72
C SER A 337 19.82 7.46 1.61
N ALA A 338 18.98 6.46 1.89
CA ALA A 338 18.07 5.88 0.91
C ALA A 338 16.75 6.68 0.79
N LEU A 339 16.37 7.45 1.82
CA LEU A 339 15.05 8.10 1.89
C LEU A 339 14.75 9.01 0.70
N ALA A 340 15.74 9.72 0.17
CA ALA A 340 15.55 10.58 -1.00
C ALA A 340 15.26 9.75 -2.27
N ASP A 341 16.03 8.70 -2.50
CA ASP A 341 15.91 7.83 -3.68
C ASP A 341 14.67 6.94 -3.64
N MET A 342 14.16 6.66 -2.44
CA MET A 342 12.82 6.09 -2.21
C MET A 342 11.69 7.11 -2.36
N SER A 343 12.01 8.40 -2.60
CA SER A 343 11.07 9.52 -2.62
C SER A 343 10.24 9.66 -1.34
N ILE A 344 10.76 9.18 -0.21
CA ILE A 344 10.21 9.48 1.12
C ILE A 344 10.52 10.93 1.47
N ARG A 345 11.72 11.39 1.12
CA ARG A 345 12.19 12.76 1.25
C ARG A 345 12.44 13.35 -0.15
N PRO A 346 12.43 14.69 -0.29
CA PRO A 346 12.84 15.31 -1.54
C PRO A 346 14.28 14.98 -1.89
N LYS A 347 14.59 15.00 -3.20
CA LYS A 347 15.97 14.95 -3.64
C LYS A 347 16.73 16.18 -3.09
N PRO A 348 17.94 16.01 -2.54
CA PRO A 348 18.73 17.13 -2.06
C PRO A 348 18.99 18.19 -3.14
N GLY A 349 18.89 19.46 -2.77
CA GLY A 349 19.19 20.60 -3.64
C GLY A 349 18.04 21.06 -4.54
N LEU A 350 16.85 20.48 -4.42
CA LEU A 350 15.65 21.03 -5.08
C LEU A 350 15.26 22.39 -4.50
N ASP A 351 14.76 23.26 -5.38
CA ASP A 351 14.10 24.50 -4.98
C ASP A 351 12.64 24.23 -4.54
N GLY A 352 11.95 25.25 -4.05
CA GLY A 352 10.56 25.10 -3.56
C GLY A 352 9.61 24.52 -4.62
N LYS A 353 9.77 24.92 -5.88
CA LYS A 353 8.99 24.36 -7.00
C LYS A 353 9.31 22.89 -7.24
N GLY A 354 10.59 22.52 -7.26
CA GLY A 354 11.05 21.15 -7.41
C GLY A 354 10.52 20.24 -6.31
N ILE A 355 10.49 20.72 -5.06
CA ILE A 355 9.91 20.00 -3.91
C ILE A 355 8.41 19.76 -4.13
N LEU A 356 7.65 20.79 -4.51
CA LEU A 356 6.21 20.65 -4.79
C LEU A 356 5.96 19.66 -5.94
N VAL A 357 6.75 19.73 -7.01
CA VAL A 357 6.65 18.81 -8.15
C VAL A 357 6.91 17.37 -7.73
N GLN A 358 8.03 17.09 -7.06
CA GLN A 358 8.38 15.71 -6.69
C GLN A 358 7.43 15.14 -5.63
N MET A 359 7.08 15.91 -4.60
CA MET A 359 6.39 15.40 -3.40
C MET A 359 4.87 15.56 -3.44
N CYS A 360 4.33 16.43 -4.29
CA CYS A 360 2.90 16.78 -4.25
C CYS A 360 2.19 16.48 -5.57
N GLN A 361 2.84 16.63 -6.73
CA GLN A 361 2.18 16.54 -8.04
C GLN A 361 1.50 15.19 -8.28
N MET A 362 2.02 14.09 -7.72
CA MET A 362 1.39 12.78 -7.82
C MET A 362 -0.08 12.77 -7.38
N CYS A 363 -0.41 13.56 -6.36
CA CYS A 363 -1.76 13.67 -5.80
C CYS A 363 -2.44 15.01 -6.15
N HIS A 364 -1.73 15.92 -6.83
CA HIS A 364 -2.14 17.29 -7.14
C HIS A 364 -1.75 17.66 -8.57
N ASN A 365 -2.45 17.08 -9.55
CA ASN A 365 -2.19 17.24 -10.99
C ASN A 365 -3.49 17.45 -11.79
N ALA A 366 -3.35 17.81 -13.07
CA ALA A 366 -4.49 18.13 -13.93
C ALA A 366 -5.33 16.91 -14.35
N ARG A 367 -4.84 15.67 -14.17
CA ARG A 367 -5.56 14.45 -14.58
C ARG A 367 -6.62 14.01 -13.57
N LEU A 368 -6.63 14.59 -12.38
CA LEU A 368 -7.58 14.23 -11.32
C LEU A 368 -9.01 14.65 -11.67
N ASP A 369 -9.99 14.07 -10.96
CA ASP A 369 -11.37 14.57 -10.98
C ASP A 369 -11.42 15.99 -10.38
N GLN A 370 -11.54 16.98 -11.25
CA GLN A 370 -11.54 18.40 -10.89
C GLN A 370 -12.82 18.83 -10.14
N THR A 371 -13.81 17.94 -9.98
CA THR A 371 -14.99 18.20 -9.14
C THR A 371 -14.69 18.01 -7.64
N LEU A 372 -13.61 17.28 -7.31
CA LEU A 372 -13.18 17.03 -5.94
C LEU A 372 -12.45 18.24 -5.36
N SER A 373 -12.60 18.46 -4.05
CA SER A 373 -12.00 19.64 -3.41
C SER A 373 -10.48 19.59 -3.45
N ARG A 374 -9.88 18.41 -3.26
CA ARG A 374 -8.42 18.27 -3.27
C ARG A 374 -7.76 18.52 -4.63
N ALA A 375 -8.50 18.38 -5.73
CA ALA A 375 -7.98 18.56 -7.09
C ALA A 375 -7.79 20.05 -7.44
N ARG A 376 -8.40 20.97 -6.68
CA ARG A 376 -8.28 22.42 -6.89
C ARG A 376 -6.85 22.94 -6.74
N PHE A 377 -6.05 22.29 -5.89
CA PHE A 377 -4.63 22.55 -5.82
C PHE A 377 -3.91 21.70 -6.87
N ASN A 378 -3.45 22.35 -7.95
CA ASN A 378 -2.75 21.71 -9.07
C ASN A 378 -1.32 22.24 -9.19
N VAL A 379 -0.34 21.37 -8.93
CA VAL A 379 1.09 21.69 -8.97
C VAL A 379 1.59 21.97 -10.40
N GLU A 380 0.96 21.39 -11.42
CA GLU A 380 1.32 21.64 -12.82
C GLU A 380 0.98 23.08 -13.26
N GLN A 381 0.08 23.74 -12.52
CA GLN A 381 -0.47 25.05 -12.84
C GLN A 381 -0.38 26.01 -11.64
N LEU A 382 0.69 25.95 -10.84
CA LEU A 382 0.86 26.78 -9.62
C LEU A 382 0.58 28.28 -9.82
N ALA A 383 0.92 28.84 -10.99
CA ALA A 383 0.67 30.25 -11.30
C ALA A 383 -0.83 30.58 -11.45
N GLN A 384 -1.67 29.60 -11.74
CA GLN A 384 -3.12 29.72 -11.90
C GLN A 384 -3.88 29.32 -10.62
N VAL A 385 -3.22 28.68 -9.66
CA VAL A 385 -3.81 28.37 -8.35
C VAL A 385 -4.11 29.67 -7.62
N SER A 386 -5.35 29.83 -7.17
CA SER A 386 -5.79 31.04 -6.48
C SER A 386 -5.01 31.26 -5.18
N ARG A 387 -4.91 32.53 -4.74
CA ARG A 387 -4.24 32.85 -3.48
C ARG A 387 -4.84 32.09 -2.28
N ALA A 388 -6.16 31.98 -2.22
CA ALA A 388 -6.85 31.27 -1.15
C ALA A 388 -6.50 29.77 -1.10
N GLU A 389 -6.38 29.12 -2.26
CA GLU A 389 -5.96 27.72 -2.33
C GLU A 389 -4.48 27.55 -1.94
N LYS A 390 -3.60 28.48 -2.34
CA LYS A 390 -2.20 28.49 -1.88
C LYS A 390 -2.08 28.70 -0.38
N ASP A 391 -2.87 29.62 0.20
CA ASP A 391 -2.92 29.85 1.65
C ASP A 391 -3.39 28.61 2.42
N THR A 392 -4.37 27.90 1.87
CA THR A 392 -4.81 26.60 2.42
C THR A 392 -3.68 25.57 2.38
N ALA A 393 -2.95 25.48 1.27
CA ALA A 393 -1.79 24.57 1.17
C ALA A 393 -0.67 24.95 2.15
N ILE A 394 -0.36 26.24 2.32
CA ILE A 394 0.60 26.74 3.32
C ILE A 394 0.17 26.36 4.73
N GLN A 395 -1.11 26.57 5.08
CA GLN A 395 -1.65 26.17 6.37
C GLN A 395 -1.45 24.66 6.62
N ARG A 396 -1.76 23.82 5.62
CA ARG A 396 -1.59 22.36 5.72
C ARG A 396 -0.12 21.93 5.87
N LEU A 397 0.81 22.62 5.22
CA LEU A 397 2.25 22.39 5.40
C LEU A 397 2.73 22.73 6.82
N GLN A 398 2.05 23.65 7.51
CA GLN A 398 2.40 24.08 8.87
C GLN A 398 1.77 23.21 9.97
N LEU A 399 0.85 22.31 9.62
CA LEU A 399 0.23 21.42 10.60
C LEU A 399 1.23 20.38 11.16
N PRO A 400 0.99 19.87 12.38
CA PRO A 400 1.73 18.73 12.92
C PRO A 400 1.60 17.50 11.99
N PRO A 401 2.65 16.66 11.82
CA PRO A 401 2.58 15.49 10.94
C PRO A 401 1.49 14.47 11.27
N ALA A 402 1.02 14.45 12.52
CA ALA A 402 -0.06 13.57 13.00
C ALA A 402 -1.47 14.15 12.76
N ASP A 403 -1.60 15.37 12.24
CA ASP A 403 -2.90 15.92 11.86
C ASP A 403 -3.34 15.34 10.50
N ARG A 404 -4.56 14.83 10.40
CA ARG A 404 -5.10 14.26 9.14
C ARG A 404 -5.10 15.23 7.96
N HIS A 405 -5.07 16.54 8.21
CA HIS A 405 -5.02 17.57 7.16
C HIS A 405 -3.59 18.00 6.82
N ALA A 406 -2.58 17.51 7.54
CA ALA A 406 -1.18 17.84 7.27
C ALA A 406 -0.76 17.35 5.87
N MET A 407 0.02 18.19 5.20
CA MET A 407 0.56 17.88 3.88
C MET A 407 2.09 18.02 3.90
N PRO A 408 2.85 17.11 3.24
CA PRO A 408 2.34 15.82 2.75
C PRO A 408 1.89 14.91 3.91
N PRO A 409 0.96 13.96 3.69
CA PRO A 409 0.59 13.01 4.71
C PRO A 409 1.78 12.13 5.08
N ALA A 410 2.00 11.91 6.39
CA ALA A 410 3.19 11.22 6.90
C ALA A 410 3.36 9.78 6.37
N ARG A 411 2.26 9.16 5.89
CA ARG A 411 2.27 7.84 5.24
C ARG A 411 3.07 7.82 3.93
N PHE A 412 3.12 8.95 3.21
CA PHE A 412 3.62 9.00 1.83
C PHE A 412 4.97 9.72 1.72
N HIS A 413 5.06 10.93 2.26
CA HIS A 413 6.25 11.76 2.14
C HIS A 413 6.52 12.53 3.44
N GLU A 414 7.74 13.04 3.55
CA GLU A 414 8.20 13.81 4.69
C GLU A 414 9.07 14.99 4.22
N LEU A 415 8.95 16.13 4.89
CA LEU A 415 9.75 17.32 4.64
C LEU A 415 10.43 17.76 5.94
N SER A 416 11.74 18.04 5.89
CA SER A 416 12.42 18.81 6.93
C SER A 416 11.83 20.21 7.05
N ALA A 417 12.13 20.89 8.15
CA ALA A 417 11.75 22.29 8.33
C ALA A 417 12.27 23.20 7.19
N ALA A 418 13.49 22.95 6.70
CA ALA A 418 14.09 23.74 5.62
C ALA A 418 13.39 23.48 4.27
N GLU A 419 13.17 22.21 3.91
CA GLU A 419 12.45 21.84 2.67
C GLU A 419 11.01 22.35 2.68
N ARG A 420 10.34 22.27 3.84
CA ARG A 420 9.00 22.81 4.04
C ARG A 420 8.97 24.33 3.83
N GLN A 421 9.96 25.05 4.36
CA GLN A 421 10.04 26.50 4.18
C GLN A 421 10.24 26.87 2.70
N LEU A 422 11.08 26.14 1.97
CA LEU A 422 11.26 26.35 0.52
C LEU A 422 9.94 26.17 -0.25
N ALA A 423 9.16 25.13 0.08
CA ALA A 423 7.85 24.91 -0.52
C ALA A 423 6.86 26.05 -0.18
N ILE A 424 6.84 26.51 1.08
CA ILE A 424 6.01 27.64 1.51
C ILE A 424 6.40 28.93 0.76
N ASP A 425 7.69 29.20 0.63
CA ASP A 425 8.20 30.38 -0.08
C ASP A 425 7.80 30.39 -1.56
N GLU A 426 7.76 29.21 -2.21
CA GLU A 426 7.24 29.08 -3.57
C GLU A 426 5.74 29.39 -3.64
N LEU A 427 4.94 28.92 -2.67
CA LEU A 427 3.51 29.18 -2.61
C LEU A 427 3.15 30.62 -2.26
N MET A 428 4.08 31.41 -1.71
CA MET A 428 3.87 32.84 -1.46
C MET A 428 4.02 33.72 -2.70
N LYS A 429 4.64 33.20 -3.77
CA LYS A 429 4.74 33.85 -5.09
C LYS A 429 3.40 33.80 -5.81
#